data_AF-A0A941EGW5-F1
#
_entry.id   AF-A0A941EGW5-F1
#
_cell.length_a   1.000
_cell.length_b   1.000
_cell.length_c   1.000
_cell.angle_alpha   90.00
_cell.angle_beta   90.00
_cell.angle_gamma   90.00
#
_symmetry.space_group_name_H-M   'P 1'
#
loop_
_entity.id
_entity.type
_entity.pdbx_description
1 polymer ?
#
loop_
_entity_poly.entity_id
_entity_poly.type
_entity_poly.pdbx_seq_one_letter_code
_entity_poly.pdbx_strand_id
1 'polypeptide(L)'
;MSEQTQDTVGTAPAADADPPEPVEQERLTEDAVEAAAAERAEKLSTAPRTDDGIAVPSLGALGMLRWTWRQLTSMRIALVLLFMLSLAAIPGSILPQNSIDPSKVTTFYQSHTKWAPILNDLRLFDVFESPWFGAIYGLLFISLIGCIVPRSWAHFKAMRANPPAAPRNLKRLPVHASFSTTAEADEVLKLAAKRLRGRRFKTVRGEDRAGGWVSSEKGFLRETGNLLFHLSLIGILIGIAIGHFLGYKGAVLVTEGTGFSDTVTSYDSLTLGPWVGAQDLPDFSFTLNKFSATYQESGDQFAQPRTFDAYVSFKSSPSAKARNEDVQVNSPMTINGTNVFLEGHGYSPVVEVKNGKGDVLFDGPVTFLGQDEYFDSSGAIKAPSNVKNGTDLGFQGWFLPTAYISSGAMPASIFPAAQNPMLILSAYSGNLNMNGGEDQSVYSLDTTDMKQLNVKSKSASASAGNALELKVGQTATLPNELGSITFVGVKQWAQFNIAYDPGQKVVLPSAVLAVLGLIGSLGLRRRRIWVRVTEQADGTRLVEVAGLARTEGATPTAEVTQTAQSLAAAVRQPVPDGAPA
;
A
#
# COMPACT_ATOMS: atom_id res chain seq x y z
N MET A 1 -61.05 -48.13 69.28
CA MET A 1 -61.43 -49.01 70.41
C MET A 1 -60.57 -48.62 71.59
N SER A 2 -61.16 -48.55 72.80
CA SER A 2 -60.53 -48.66 74.14
C SER A 2 -59.18 -47.96 74.40
N GLU A 3 -58.93 -47.25 75.49
CA GLU A 3 -59.67 -46.75 76.67
C GLU A 3 -58.58 -46.01 77.52
N GLN A 4 -58.90 -44.97 78.29
CA GLN A 4 -58.81 -44.92 79.78
C GLN A 4 -57.44 -45.35 80.43
N THR A 5 -56.91 -44.70 81.48
CA THR A 5 -57.44 -43.67 82.41
C THR A 5 -56.29 -42.95 83.17
N GLN A 6 -56.58 -41.75 83.73
CA GLN A 6 -56.39 -41.27 85.14
C GLN A 6 -55.32 -41.90 86.09
N ASP A 7 -54.89 -41.36 87.24
CA ASP A 7 -54.92 -40.06 88.01
C ASP A 7 -54.07 -40.28 89.31
N THR A 8 -53.72 -39.36 90.23
CA THR A 8 -53.50 -37.89 90.35
C THR A 8 -52.71 -37.64 91.67
N VAL A 9 -52.22 -36.40 91.92
CA VAL A 9 -51.72 -35.88 93.24
C VAL A 9 -50.39 -36.52 93.76
N GLY A 10 -49.50 -35.82 94.49
CA GLY A 10 -49.39 -34.40 94.85
C GLY A 10 -48.86 -34.14 96.28
N THR A 11 -48.60 -32.88 96.61
CA THR A 11 -48.22 -32.32 97.95
C THR A 11 -46.74 -32.37 98.38
N ALA A 12 -46.29 -31.29 99.05
CA ALA A 12 -44.98 -31.11 99.72
C ALA A 12 -45.15 -31.27 101.27
N PRO A 13 -44.28 -30.85 102.25
CA PRO A 13 -43.28 -29.75 102.21
C PRO A 13 -41.92 -29.93 102.96
N ALA A 14 -41.05 -28.94 102.76
CA ALA A 14 -40.01 -28.30 103.62
C ALA A 14 -39.39 -28.98 104.88
N ALA A 15 -38.05 -28.85 105.01
CA ALA A 15 -37.35 -28.23 106.16
C ALA A 15 -35.84 -28.01 105.85
N ASP A 16 -35.18 -27.06 106.54
CA ASP A 16 -33.76 -26.69 106.36
C ASP A 16 -32.75 -27.60 107.09
N ALA A 17 -31.54 -27.74 106.53
CA ALA A 17 -30.24 -27.51 107.21
C ALA A 17 -29.03 -27.72 106.26
N ASP A 18 -28.13 -26.73 106.19
CA ASP A 18 -26.82 -26.76 105.50
C ASP A 18 -25.76 -27.45 106.40
N PRO A 19 -24.71 -28.13 105.89
CA PRO A 19 -23.44 -27.44 105.55
C PRO A 19 -22.58 -28.16 104.45
N PRO A 20 -21.34 -27.72 104.15
CA PRO A 20 -21.02 -26.62 103.24
C PRO A 20 -20.22 -27.07 101.98
N GLU A 21 -20.21 -26.19 100.98
CA GLU A 21 -19.42 -26.13 99.73
C GLU A 21 -18.39 -27.23 99.37
N PRO A 22 -18.36 -27.58 98.07
CA PRO A 22 -17.14 -27.44 97.28
C PRO A 22 -17.28 -26.33 96.22
N VAL A 23 -16.23 -25.53 96.04
CA VAL A 23 -16.12 -24.56 94.92
C VAL A 23 -15.98 -25.32 93.61
N GLU A 24 -17.05 -25.41 92.83
CA GLU A 24 -17.01 -26.00 91.49
C GLU A 24 -16.45 -25.00 90.46
N GLN A 25 -15.55 -25.50 89.60
CA GLN A 25 -14.87 -24.70 88.59
C GLN A 25 -15.81 -24.40 87.41
N GLU A 26 -15.89 -23.13 87.01
CA GLU A 26 -16.66 -22.71 85.83
C GLU A 26 -16.06 -23.30 84.54
N ARG A 27 -16.53 -24.50 84.17
CA ARG A 27 -16.16 -25.16 82.93
C ARG A 27 -16.79 -24.45 81.75
N LEU A 28 -16.02 -23.57 81.10
CA LEU A 28 -16.26 -23.19 79.72
C LEU A 28 -16.39 -24.49 78.88
N THR A 29 -17.50 -24.63 78.16
CA THR A 29 -17.72 -25.81 77.32
C THR A 29 -16.71 -25.85 76.17
N GLU A 30 -16.31 -27.05 75.75
CA GLU A 30 -15.34 -27.23 74.66
C GLU A 30 -15.84 -26.55 73.38
N ASP A 31 -17.15 -26.63 73.08
CA ASP A 31 -17.82 -25.93 71.98
C ASP A 31 -17.57 -24.40 71.99
N ALA A 32 -17.59 -23.76 73.16
CA ALA A 32 -17.40 -22.31 73.29
C ALA A 32 -15.93 -21.91 73.08
N VAL A 33 -15.00 -22.77 73.50
CA VAL A 33 -13.56 -22.59 73.25
C VAL A 33 -13.24 -22.83 71.77
N GLU A 34 -13.83 -23.86 71.14
CA GLU A 34 -13.65 -24.18 69.73
C GLU A 34 -14.26 -23.11 68.81
N ALA A 35 -15.46 -22.60 69.12
CA ALA A 35 -16.06 -21.47 68.40
C ALA A 35 -15.20 -20.20 68.48
N ALA A 36 -14.67 -19.87 69.67
CA ALA A 36 -13.78 -18.72 69.86
C ALA A 36 -12.41 -18.93 69.17
N ALA A 37 -11.92 -20.16 69.07
CA ALA A 37 -10.72 -20.52 68.31
C ALA A 37 -10.95 -20.40 66.79
N ALA A 38 -12.08 -20.88 66.28
CA ALA A 38 -12.46 -20.76 64.88
C ALA A 38 -12.61 -19.30 64.44
N GLU A 39 -13.29 -18.46 65.24
CA GLU A 39 -13.45 -17.03 64.95
C GLU A 39 -12.10 -16.28 64.96
N ARG A 40 -11.16 -16.70 65.82
CA ARG A 40 -9.77 -16.21 65.79
C ARG A 40 -8.98 -16.70 64.57
N ALA A 41 -9.17 -17.96 64.16
CA ALA A 41 -8.53 -18.52 62.98
C ALA A 41 -8.98 -17.82 61.70
N GLU A 42 -10.28 -17.49 61.57
CA GLU A 42 -10.78 -16.72 60.43
C GLU A 42 -10.15 -15.31 60.39
N LYS A 43 -10.07 -14.62 61.54
CA LYS A 43 -9.46 -13.28 61.67
C LYS A 43 -7.93 -13.26 61.47
N LEU A 44 -7.26 -14.42 61.50
CA LEU A 44 -5.82 -14.58 61.24
C LEU A 44 -5.52 -15.21 59.87
N SER A 45 -6.54 -15.59 59.11
CA SER A 45 -6.37 -16.21 57.80
C SER A 45 -5.91 -15.20 56.75
N THR A 46 -4.83 -15.54 56.04
CA THR A 46 -4.38 -14.82 54.83
C THR A 46 -4.94 -15.43 53.54
N ALA A 47 -5.88 -16.38 53.64
CA ALA A 47 -6.63 -16.84 52.47
C ALA A 47 -7.48 -15.68 51.92
N PRO A 48 -7.65 -15.55 50.59
CA PRO A 48 -8.55 -14.54 50.04
C PRO A 48 -9.97 -14.81 50.55
N ARG A 49 -10.64 -13.80 51.11
CA ARG A 49 -12.10 -13.87 51.27
C ARG A 49 -12.70 -14.03 49.87
N THR A 50 -13.56 -15.03 49.71
CA THR A 50 -14.36 -15.21 48.50
C THR A 50 -15.53 -14.22 48.56
N ASP A 51 -15.23 -12.94 48.27
CA ASP A 51 -16.27 -11.93 48.09
C ASP A 51 -17.26 -12.39 47.01
N ASP A 52 -18.56 -12.30 47.29
CA ASP A 52 -19.61 -12.80 46.42
C ASP A 52 -19.61 -12.10 45.06
N GLY A 53 -19.39 -12.90 44.02
CA GLY A 53 -19.39 -12.46 42.63
C GLY A 53 -18.06 -11.82 42.20
N ILE A 54 -17.35 -12.51 41.30
CA ILE A 54 -16.38 -11.85 40.42
C ILE A 54 -17.17 -10.87 39.54
N ALA A 55 -17.26 -9.62 39.97
CA ALA A 55 -17.87 -8.52 39.22
C ALA A 55 -17.00 -8.19 38.00
N VAL A 56 -17.08 -9.04 36.97
CA VAL A 56 -16.49 -8.80 35.66
C VAL A 56 -17.01 -7.43 35.19
N PRO A 57 -16.15 -6.42 35.02
CA PRO A 57 -16.61 -5.04 34.86
C PRO A 57 -17.40 -4.92 33.56
N SER A 58 -18.71 -4.80 33.67
CA SER A 58 -19.62 -4.71 32.53
C SER A 58 -19.27 -3.45 31.73
N LEU A 59 -18.66 -3.66 30.58
CA LEU A 59 -18.23 -2.58 29.69
C LEU A 59 -19.46 -1.95 29.02
N GLY A 60 -20.15 -1.07 29.75
CA GLY A 60 -21.13 -0.16 29.16
C GLY A 60 -20.51 0.63 28.00
N ALA A 61 -21.33 1.18 27.10
CA ALA A 61 -20.90 1.63 25.76
C ALA A 61 -19.59 2.45 25.73
N LEU A 62 -19.38 3.40 26.65
CA LEU A 62 -18.15 4.19 26.77
C LEU A 62 -16.92 3.34 27.19
N GLY A 63 -17.11 2.38 28.09
CA GLY A 63 -16.09 1.40 28.47
C GLY A 63 -15.72 0.48 27.32
N MET A 64 -16.71 -0.01 26.56
CA MET A 64 -16.48 -0.84 25.38
C MET A 64 -15.76 -0.06 24.27
N LEU A 65 -16.19 1.17 23.96
CA LEU A 65 -15.51 2.05 23.00
C LEU A 65 -14.05 2.28 23.40
N ARG A 66 -13.79 2.59 24.68
CA ARG A 66 -12.44 2.80 25.21
C ARG A 66 -11.60 1.52 25.20
N TRP A 67 -12.20 0.36 25.43
CA TRP A 67 -11.53 -0.94 25.31
C TRP A 67 -11.14 -1.21 23.86
N THR A 68 -12.09 -1.12 22.92
CA THR A 68 -11.89 -1.34 21.48
C THR A 68 -10.81 -0.41 20.93
N TRP A 69 -10.86 0.88 21.26
CA TRP A 69 -9.80 1.83 20.90
C TRP A 69 -8.44 1.36 21.43
N ARG A 70 -8.34 0.99 22.71
CA ARG A 70 -7.07 0.55 23.33
C ARG A 70 -6.54 -0.78 22.77
N GLN A 71 -7.40 -1.65 22.20
CA GLN A 71 -6.95 -2.81 21.44
C GLN A 71 -6.43 -2.39 20.06
N LEU A 72 -7.19 -1.57 19.33
CA LEU A 72 -6.85 -1.11 17.99
C LEU A 72 -5.55 -0.29 17.97
N THR A 73 -5.32 0.56 18.98
CA THR A 73 -4.05 1.31 19.16
C THR A 73 -2.93 0.47 19.77
N SER A 74 -2.93 -0.86 19.61
CA SER A 74 -1.89 -1.75 20.14
C SER A 74 -1.05 -2.37 19.02
N MET A 75 0.27 -2.42 19.24
CA MET A 75 1.22 -3.05 18.30
C MET A 75 0.91 -4.53 18.04
N ARG A 76 0.27 -5.23 18.99
CA ARG A 76 -0.17 -6.62 18.79
C ARG A 76 -1.24 -6.71 17.71
N ILE A 77 -2.28 -5.86 17.79
CA ILE A 77 -3.36 -5.84 16.79
C ILE A 77 -2.85 -5.33 15.44
N ALA A 78 -1.93 -4.35 15.41
CA ALA A 78 -1.27 -3.94 14.17
C ALA A 78 -0.56 -5.11 13.44
N LEU A 79 0.16 -5.97 14.18
CA LEU A 79 0.82 -7.16 13.61
C LEU A 79 -0.18 -8.23 13.17
N VAL A 80 -1.28 -8.43 13.90
CA VAL A 80 -2.36 -9.36 13.50
C VAL A 80 -3.08 -8.86 12.24
N LEU A 81 -3.37 -7.56 12.14
CA LEU A 81 -3.97 -6.95 10.95
C LEU A 81 -3.04 -7.02 9.74
N LEU A 82 -1.73 -6.84 9.92
CA LEU A 82 -0.74 -7.04 8.86
C LEU A 82 -0.72 -8.50 8.35
N PHE A 83 -0.79 -9.47 9.26
CA PHE A 83 -0.89 -10.89 8.91
C PHE A 83 -2.22 -11.20 8.20
N MET A 84 -3.34 -10.70 8.71
CA MET A 84 -4.65 -10.83 8.05
C MET A 84 -4.66 -10.21 6.65
N LEU A 85 -4.02 -9.05 6.46
CA LEU A 85 -3.87 -8.42 5.14
C LEU A 85 -3.06 -9.30 4.18
N SER A 86 -2.01 -9.98 4.66
CA SER A 86 -1.24 -10.91 3.84
C SER A 86 -2.04 -12.16 3.43
N LEU A 87 -2.89 -12.70 4.32
CA LEU A 87 -3.81 -13.79 3.98
C LEU A 87 -4.92 -13.34 3.03
N ALA A 88 -5.46 -12.14 3.25
CA ALA A 88 -6.50 -11.50 2.45
C ALA A 88 -6.08 -11.27 0.99
N ALA A 89 -4.80 -11.04 0.74
CA ALA A 89 -4.26 -10.87 -0.60
C ALA A 89 -4.11 -12.19 -1.40
N ILE A 90 -4.07 -13.35 -0.73
CA ILE A 90 -3.80 -14.64 -1.41
C ILE A 90 -4.85 -14.95 -2.50
N PRO A 91 -6.18 -14.90 -2.25
CA PRO A 91 -7.17 -15.19 -3.30
C PRO A 91 -7.05 -14.26 -4.51
N GLY A 92 -6.79 -12.97 -4.28
CA GLY A 92 -6.63 -11.95 -5.33
C GLY A 92 -5.38 -12.11 -6.20
N SER A 93 -4.45 -12.99 -5.78
CA SER A 93 -3.27 -13.39 -6.56
C SER A 93 -3.43 -14.72 -7.31
N ILE A 94 -4.51 -15.47 -7.04
CA ILE A 94 -4.78 -16.80 -7.60
C ILE A 94 -5.96 -16.78 -8.57
N LEU A 95 -7.01 -16.01 -8.26
CA LEU A 95 -8.20 -15.86 -9.09
C LEU A 95 -8.08 -14.64 -10.02
N PRO A 96 -8.60 -14.70 -11.27
CA PRO A 96 -8.61 -13.54 -12.14
C PRO A 96 -9.38 -12.39 -11.50
N GLN A 97 -8.87 -11.16 -11.58
CA GLN A 97 -9.51 -9.98 -11.00
C GLN A 97 -10.12 -9.11 -12.11
N ASN A 98 -11.32 -8.55 -11.87
CA ASN A 98 -12.01 -7.70 -12.85
C ASN A 98 -11.20 -6.45 -13.20
N SER A 99 -10.53 -5.83 -12.22
CA SER A 99 -9.67 -4.66 -12.44
C SER A 99 -8.31 -4.96 -13.10
N ILE A 100 -8.08 -6.21 -13.54
CA ILE A 100 -6.88 -6.63 -14.29
C ILE A 100 -7.27 -7.23 -15.64
N ASP A 101 -8.23 -8.16 -15.68
CA ASP A 101 -8.66 -8.84 -16.90
C ASP A 101 -10.11 -9.37 -16.82
N PRO A 102 -11.11 -8.55 -17.25
CA PRO A 102 -12.51 -8.97 -17.33
C PRO A 102 -12.75 -10.17 -18.26
N SER A 103 -11.91 -10.38 -19.27
CA SER A 103 -12.07 -11.47 -20.23
C SER A 103 -11.75 -12.83 -19.59
N LYS A 104 -10.73 -12.89 -18.72
CA LYS A 104 -10.40 -14.07 -17.92
C LYS A 104 -11.49 -14.36 -16.87
N VAL A 105 -12.07 -13.34 -16.25
CA VAL A 105 -13.23 -13.54 -15.35
C VAL A 105 -14.44 -14.08 -16.11
N THR A 106 -14.76 -13.52 -17.28
CA THR A 106 -15.84 -14.00 -18.16
C THR A 106 -15.62 -15.46 -18.58
N THR A 107 -14.39 -15.82 -18.97
CA THR A 107 -14.00 -17.20 -19.31
C THR A 107 -14.10 -18.14 -18.09
N PHE A 108 -13.80 -17.64 -16.89
CA PHE A 108 -13.99 -18.39 -15.64
C PHE A 108 -15.48 -18.66 -15.38
N TYR A 109 -16.36 -17.68 -15.58
CA TYR A 109 -17.82 -17.88 -15.46
C TYR A 109 -18.37 -18.94 -16.42
N GLN A 110 -17.92 -18.92 -17.68
CA GLN A 110 -18.30 -19.92 -18.69
C GLN A 110 -17.86 -21.33 -18.29
N SER A 111 -16.62 -21.49 -17.79
CA SER A 111 -16.05 -22.79 -17.41
C SER A 111 -16.47 -23.30 -16.03
N HIS A 112 -16.86 -22.43 -15.09
CA HIS A 112 -17.12 -22.75 -13.69
C HIS A 112 -18.48 -22.22 -13.21
N THR A 113 -19.54 -22.45 -13.99
CA THR A 113 -20.89 -21.86 -13.84
C THR A 113 -21.53 -22.00 -12.46
N LYS A 114 -21.14 -23.02 -11.66
CA LYS A 114 -21.62 -23.23 -10.27
C LYS A 114 -20.81 -22.49 -9.21
N TRP A 115 -19.52 -22.28 -9.43
CA TRP A 115 -18.61 -21.70 -8.43
C TRP A 115 -18.42 -20.20 -8.63
N ALA A 116 -18.43 -19.72 -9.88
CA ALA A 116 -18.21 -18.30 -10.17
C ALA A 116 -19.19 -17.36 -9.44
N PRO A 117 -20.51 -17.63 -9.34
CA PRO A 117 -21.42 -16.80 -8.54
C PRO A 117 -21.04 -16.74 -7.05
N ILE A 118 -20.69 -17.88 -6.45
CA ILE A 118 -20.32 -17.96 -5.02
C ILE A 118 -19.03 -17.19 -4.74
N LEU A 119 -18.04 -17.30 -5.63
CA LEU A 119 -16.79 -16.54 -5.53
C LEU A 119 -17.02 -15.03 -5.72
N ASN A 120 -17.96 -14.65 -6.59
CA ASN A 120 -18.36 -13.27 -6.83
C ASN A 120 -19.10 -12.64 -5.64
N ASP A 121 -20.03 -13.37 -5.01
CA ASP A 121 -20.73 -12.94 -3.80
C ASP A 121 -19.77 -12.69 -2.63
N LEU A 122 -18.69 -13.48 -2.54
CA LEU A 122 -17.57 -13.29 -1.62
C LEU A 122 -16.58 -12.19 -2.05
N ARG A 123 -16.79 -11.55 -3.21
CA ARG A 123 -15.92 -10.54 -3.84
C ARG A 123 -14.50 -11.03 -4.13
N LEU A 124 -14.35 -12.29 -4.51
CA LEU A 124 -13.04 -12.92 -4.79
C LEU A 124 -12.49 -12.66 -6.21
N PHE A 125 -13.29 -12.03 -7.09
CA PHE A 125 -12.82 -11.42 -8.34
C PHE A 125 -12.56 -9.89 -8.21
N ASP A 126 -12.87 -9.32 -7.04
CA ASP A 126 -12.76 -7.88 -6.72
C ASP A 126 -12.00 -7.68 -5.39
N VAL A 127 -11.02 -8.55 -5.07
CA VAL A 127 -10.49 -8.70 -3.70
C VAL A 127 -10.00 -7.37 -3.12
N PHE A 128 -9.26 -6.61 -3.91
CA PHE A 128 -8.63 -5.35 -3.50
C PHE A 128 -9.64 -4.19 -3.32
N GLU A 129 -10.83 -4.32 -3.91
CA GLU A 129 -11.93 -3.35 -3.83
C GLU A 129 -13.04 -3.81 -2.85
N SER A 130 -12.92 -5.05 -2.33
CA SER A 130 -13.91 -5.66 -1.46
C SER A 130 -14.05 -4.94 -0.10
N PRO A 131 -15.28 -4.82 0.46
CA PRO A 131 -15.49 -4.18 1.76
C PRO A 131 -14.72 -4.84 2.92
N TRP A 132 -14.45 -6.14 2.83
CA TRP A 132 -13.73 -6.88 3.88
C TRP A 132 -12.21 -6.66 3.81
N PHE A 133 -11.62 -6.55 2.61
CA PHE A 133 -10.22 -6.15 2.43
C PHE A 133 -10.02 -4.69 2.85
N GLY A 134 -10.92 -3.79 2.40
CA GLY A 134 -10.95 -2.39 2.80
C GLY A 134 -11.09 -2.19 4.32
N ALA A 135 -11.86 -3.04 5.01
CA ALA A 135 -11.96 -3.01 6.47
C ALA A 135 -10.64 -3.37 7.18
N ILE A 136 -9.90 -4.39 6.71
CA ILE A 136 -8.58 -4.74 7.27
C ILE A 136 -7.59 -3.57 7.10
N TYR A 137 -7.56 -2.98 5.89
CA TYR A 137 -6.72 -1.83 5.56
C TYR A 137 -7.08 -0.59 6.42
N GLY A 138 -8.37 -0.26 6.54
CA GLY A 138 -8.86 0.85 7.36
C GLY A 138 -8.56 0.67 8.86
N LEU A 139 -8.74 -0.54 9.40
CA LEU A 139 -8.35 -0.86 10.78
C LEU A 139 -6.83 -0.72 10.99
N LEU A 140 -6.01 -1.14 10.02
CA LEU A 140 -4.55 -0.99 10.07
C LEU A 140 -4.14 0.49 10.06
N PHE A 141 -4.80 1.33 9.25
CA PHE A 141 -4.58 2.78 9.20
C PHE A 141 -4.95 3.47 10.54
N ILE A 142 -6.12 3.15 11.10
CA ILE A 142 -6.55 3.66 12.41
C ILE A 142 -5.59 3.17 13.52
N SER A 143 -5.12 1.92 13.44
CA SER A 143 -4.12 1.35 14.36
C SER A 143 -2.79 2.11 14.30
N LEU A 144 -2.31 2.44 13.10
CA LEU A 144 -1.08 3.20 12.86
C LEU A 144 -1.16 4.61 13.45
N ILE A 145 -2.26 5.35 13.19
CA ILE A 145 -2.52 6.68 13.77
C ILE A 145 -2.64 6.59 15.30
N GLY A 146 -3.41 5.63 15.80
CA GLY A 146 -3.62 5.40 17.22
C GLY A 146 -2.34 5.06 17.99
N CYS A 147 -1.41 4.33 17.36
CA CYS A 147 -0.08 4.06 17.90
C CYS A 147 0.83 5.30 17.88
N ILE A 148 0.81 6.10 16.80
CA ILE A 148 1.82 7.14 16.58
C ILE A 148 1.57 8.42 17.39
N VAL A 149 0.31 8.86 17.53
CA VAL A 149 -0.03 10.13 18.20
C VAL A 149 0.45 10.17 19.66
N PRO A 150 0.10 9.20 20.55
CA PRO A 150 0.59 9.21 21.92
C PRO A 150 2.11 8.99 22.01
N ARG A 151 2.72 8.23 21.09
CA ARG A 151 4.16 8.02 21.05
C ARG A 151 4.93 9.30 20.69
N SER A 152 4.45 10.06 19.71
CA SER A 152 5.00 11.36 19.33
C SER A 152 4.99 12.34 20.50
N TRP A 153 3.88 12.40 21.25
CA TRP A 153 3.77 13.25 22.45
C TRP A 153 4.74 12.80 23.57
N ALA A 154 4.84 11.49 23.81
CA ALA A 154 5.77 10.93 24.79
C ALA A 154 7.24 11.22 24.43
N HIS A 155 7.61 11.09 23.16
CA HIS A 155 8.95 11.43 22.65
C HIS A 155 9.26 12.93 22.75
N PHE A 156 8.31 13.79 22.39
CA PHE A 156 8.42 15.24 22.54
C PHE A 156 8.68 15.65 24.00
N LYS A 157 7.94 15.04 24.95
CA LYS A 157 8.18 15.22 26.40
C LYS A 157 9.55 14.67 26.81
N ALA A 158 9.98 13.52 26.29
CA ALA A 158 11.27 12.90 26.59
C ALA A 158 12.48 13.69 26.06
N MET A 159 12.39 14.33 24.89
CA MET A 159 13.44 15.21 24.35
C MET A 159 13.61 16.47 25.22
N ARG A 160 12.49 17.02 25.73
CA ARG A 160 12.51 18.17 26.65
C ARG A 160 13.02 17.78 28.04
N ALA A 161 12.66 16.61 28.57
CA ALA A 161 13.09 16.10 29.87
C ALA A 161 14.63 15.97 30.01
N ASN A 162 15.12 16.10 31.24
CA ASN A 162 16.54 15.96 31.56
C ASN A 162 16.98 14.49 31.62
N PRO A 163 18.27 14.17 31.36
CA PRO A 163 18.83 12.86 31.68
C PRO A 163 18.64 12.52 33.16
N PRO A 164 18.23 11.28 33.53
CA PRO A 164 18.08 10.88 34.92
C PRO A 164 19.45 10.82 35.63
N ALA A 165 19.44 10.85 36.96
CA ALA A 165 20.66 10.78 37.78
C ALA A 165 21.56 9.58 37.44
N ALA A 166 22.87 9.74 37.72
CA ALA A 166 23.83 8.65 37.50
C ALA A 166 23.57 7.49 38.49
N PRO A 167 23.59 6.22 38.03
CA PRO A 167 23.53 5.07 38.95
C PRO A 167 24.61 5.15 40.04
N ARG A 168 24.33 4.58 41.22
CA ARG A 168 25.29 4.57 42.34
C ARG A 168 26.53 3.75 42.08
N ASN A 169 26.38 2.60 41.41
CA ASN A 169 27.46 1.63 41.17
C ASN A 169 27.72 1.54 39.66
N LEU A 170 28.60 2.38 39.10
CA LEU A 170 28.80 2.39 37.64
C LEU A 170 29.50 1.12 37.13
N LYS A 171 30.26 0.41 37.97
CA LYS A 171 30.87 -0.90 37.67
C LYS A 171 29.88 -2.01 37.27
N ARG A 172 28.58 -1.85 37.59
CA ARG A 172 27.52 -2.79 37.16
C ARG A 172 27.06 -2.58 35.71
N LEU A 173 27.56 -1.56 35.01
CA LEU A 173 27.24 -1.33 33.60
C LEU A 173 28.22 -2.09 32.68
N PRO A 174 27.76 -2.64 31.53
CA PRO A 174 28.59 -3.45 30.63
C PRO A 174 29.83 -2.76 30.06
N VAL A 175 29.86 -1.41 30.09
CA VAL A 175 30.99 -0.61 29.67
C VAL A 175 31.28 0.43 30.74
N HIS A 176 32.38 0.25 31.46
CA HIS A 176 32.87 1.19 32.47
C HIS A 176 34.41 1.28 32.46
N ALA A 177 34.93 2.37 33.01
CA ALA A 177 36.34 2.63 33.24
C ALA A 177 36.48 3.52 34.49
N SER A 178 37.59 3.43 35.21
CA SER A 178 37.83 4.26 36.40
C SER A 178 39.29 4.64 36.58
N PHE A 179 39.54 5.79 37.21
CA PHE A 179 40.85 6.23 37.64
C PHE A 179 40.72 7.06 38.93
N SER A 180 41.77 7.11 39.75
CA SER A 180 41.81 7.98 40.94
C SER A 180 42.60 9.27 40.65
N THR A 181 42.27 10.35 41.36
CA THR A 181 42.94 11.66 41.28
C THR A 181 42.90 12.38 42.62
N THR A 182 43.74 13.40 42.81
CA THR A 182 43.72 14.30 43.97
C THR A 182 42.88 15.57 43.74
N ALA A 183 42.60 15.93 42.49
CA ALA A 183 41.89 17.18 42.17
C ALA A 183 40.44 17.21 42.68
N GLU A 184 39.88 18.41 42.78
CA GLU A 184 38.57 18.64 43.38
C GLU A 184 37.42 18.02 42.59
N ALA A 185 36.47 17.38 43.29
CA ALA A 185 35.39 16.64 42.67
C ALA A 185 34.53 17.54 41.75
N ASP A 186 34.26 18.77 42.16
CA ASP A 186 33.53 19.75 41.34
C ASP A 186 34.30 20.15 40.06
N GLU A 187 35.63 20.19 40.10
CA GLU A 187 36.48 20.49 38.93
C GLU A 187 36.37 19.37 37.89
N VAL A 188 36.55 18.12 38.33
CA VAL A 188 36.39 16.92 37.49
C VAL A 188 34.99 16.89 36.86
N LEU A 189 33.95 17.22 37.63
CA LEU A 189 32.56 17.25 37.17
C LEU A 189 32.26 18.44 36.24
N LYS A 190 32.86 19.62 36.47
CA LYS A 190 32.84 20.77 35.53
C LYS A 190 33.48 20.37 34.19
N LEU A 191 34.66 19.74 34.22
CA LEU A 191 35.42 19.32 33.04
C LEU A 191 34.69 18.22 32.26
N ALA A 192 34.13 17.22 32.94
CA ALA A 192 33.30 16.17 32.35
C ALA A 192 32.06 16.76 31.67
N ALA A 193 31.33 17.66 32.34
CA ALA A 193 30.17 18.32 31.77
C ALA A 193 30.53 19.18 30.54
N LYS A 194 31.65 19.93 30.58
CA LYS A 194 32.17 20.74 29.46
C LYS A 194 32.48 19.87 28.24
N ARG A 195 33.20 18.77 28.42
CA ARG A 195 33.60 17.86 27.32
C ARG A 195 32.44 17.09 26.71
N LEU A 196 31.51 16.59 27.53
CA LEU A 196 30.31 15.90 27.04
C LEU A 196 29.38 16.86 26.26
N ARG A 197 29.24 18.13 26.71
CA ARG A 197 28.57 19.19 25.92
C ARG A 197 29.27 19.45 24.58
N GLY A 198 30.61 19.56 24.57
CA GLY A 198 31.40 19.71 23.34
C GLY A 198 31.17 18.57 22.33
N ARG A 199 31.01 17.33 22.81
CA ARG A 199 30.62 16.16 21.98
C ARG A 199 29.11 16.12 21.64
N ARG A 200 28.36 17.22 21.84
CA ARG A 200 26.90 17.37 21.61
C ARG A 200 26.03 16.37 22.40
N PHE A 201 26.36 16.10 23.66
CA PHE A 201 25.44 15.43 24.60
C PHE A 201 24.63 16.49 25.38
N LYS A 202 23.37 16.18 25.69
CA LYS A 202 22.61 16.90 26.73
C LYS A 202 23.18 16.46 28.08
N THR A 203 23.68 17.38 28.91
CA THR A 203 24.33 17.05 30.19
C THR A 203 23.67 17.75 31.38
N VAL A 204 23.52 17.01 32.47
CA VAL A 204 23.06 17.50 33.77
C VAL A 204 24.07 17.08 34.84
N ARG A 205 24.34 17.98 35.76
CA ARG A 205 25.09 17.72 36.99
C ARG A 205 24.11 17.50 38.15
N GLY A 206 24.54 16.75 39.14
CA GLY A 206 23.89 16.65 40.43
C GLY A 206 24.79 15.96 41.43
N GLU A 207 24.24 15.69 42.60
CA GLU A 207 24.95 15.10 43.73
C GLU A 207 24.00 14.21 44.52
N ASP A 208 24.52 13.16 45.16
CA ASP A 208 23.78 12.36 46.13
C ASP A 208 24.72 11.83 47.22
N ARG A 209 24.19 11.07 48.19
CA ARG A 209 24.96 10.49 49.32
C ARG A 209 26.14 9.60 48.93
N ALA A 210 26.34 9.28 47.65
CA ALA A 210 27.50 8.58 47.11
C ALA A 210 28.30 9.45 46.10
N GLY A 211 28.34 10.77 46.32
CA GLY A 211 29.18 11.71 45.59
C GLY A 211 28.51 12.45 44.43
N GLY A 212 29.25 13.39 43.86
CA GLY A 212 28.84 14.22 42.73
C GLY A 212 28.88 13.46 41.40
N TRP A 213 28.00 13.84 40.46
CA TRP A 213 27.87 13.15 39.18
C TRP A 213 27.49 14.06 37.99
N VAL A 214 27.88 13.61 36.79
CA VAL A 214 27.39 14.09 35.50
C VAL A 214 26.61 12.96 34.84
N SER A 215 25.38 13.24 34.44
CA SER A 215 24.57 12.38 33.58
C SER A 215 24.42 13.00 32.21
N SER A 216 24.57 12.22 31.15
CA SER A 216 24.48 12.72 29.78
C SER A 216 23.80 11.76 28.82
N GLU A 217 23.08 12.30 27.83
CA GLU A 217 22.37 11.53 26.80
C GLU A 217 22.53 12.15 25.42
N LYS A 218 22.62 11.30 24.39
CA LYS A 218 22.69 11.68 22.97
C LYS A 218 21.95 10.65 22.10
N GLY A 219 21.43 11.10 20.96
CA GLY A 219 20.84 10.22 19.95
C GLY A 219 19.30 10.09 19.97
N PHE A 220 18.58 11.04 20.60
CA PHE A 220 17.11 11.14 20.49
C PHE A 220 16.62 11.17 19.03
N LEU A 221 17.43 11.71 18.12
CA LEU A 221 17.13 11.79 16.69
C LEU A 221 16.90 10.42 16.02
N ARG A 222 17.37 9.30 16.62
CA ARG A 222 16.99 7.93 16.20
C ARG A 222 15.48 7.71 16.32
N GLU A 223 14.92 8.06 17.48
CA GLU A 223 13.51 7.86 17.77
C GLU A 223 12.64 8.91 17.05
N THR A 224 13.19 10.10 16.79
CA THR A 224 12.61 11.05 15.82
C THR A 224 12.55 10.46 14.41
N GLY A 225 13.62 9.81 13.93
CA GLY A 225 13.62 9.14 12.61
C GLY A 225 12.58 8.03 12.52
N ASN A 226 12.47 7.19 13.54
CA ASN A 226 11.42 6.16 13.61
C ASN A 226 10.01 6.76 13.56
N LEU A 227 9.76 7.86 14.28
CA LEU A 227 8.46 8.55 14.24
C LEU A 227 8.22 9.24 12.90
N LEU A 228 9.24 9.85 12.30
CA LEU A 228 9.16 10.45 10.97
C LEU A 228 8.76 9.41 9.93
N PHE A 229 9.37 8.23 9.94
CA PHE A 229 9.01 7.11 9.04
C PHE A 229 7.53 6.70 9.17
N HIS A 230 7.01 6.56 10.38
CA HIS A 230 5.59 6.21 10.56
C HIS A 230 4.65 7.38 10.20
N LEU A 231 5.06 8.64 10.41
CA LEU A 231 4.31 9.82 9.97
C LEU A 231 4.26 9.93 8.44
N SER A 232 5.35 9.63 7.74
CA SER A 232 5.36 9.64 6.28
C SER A 232 4.61 8.47 5.66
N LEU A 233 4.52 7.30 6.30
CA LEU A 233 3.58 6.26 5.86
C LEU A 233 2.14 6.79 5.89
N ILE A 234 1.73 7.50 6.96
CA ILE A 234 0.43 8.18 7.01
C ILE A 234 0.33 9.24 5.90
N GLY A 235 1.38 10.02 5.64
CA GLY A 235 1.43 10.99 4.55
C GLY A 235 1.24 10.38 3.15
N ILE A 236 1.86 9.22 2.87
CA ILE A 236 1.66 8.46 1.64
C ILE A 236 0.19 8.01 1.53
N LEU A 237 -0.38 7.45 2.61
CA LEU A 237 -1.75 6.94 2.62
C LEU A 237 -2.79 8.06 2.45
N ILE A 238 -2.55 9.24 3.05
CA ILE A 238 -3.35 10.46 2.81
C ILE A 238 -3.20 10.93 1.36
N GLY A 239 -1.98 10.90 0.79
CA GLY A 239 -1.74 11.23 -0.61
C GLY A 239 -2.50 10.30 -1.56
N ILE A 240 -2.40 8.98 -1.37
CA ILE A 240 -3.15 7.99 -2.16
C ILE A 240 -4.66 8.20 -2.02
N ALA A 241 -5.17 8.50 -0.81
CA ALA A 241 -6.58 8.81 -0.61
C ALA A 241 -7.00 10.10 -1.37
N ILE A 242 -6.19 11.16 -1.34
CA ILE A 242 -6.44 12.39 -2.13
C ILE A 242 -6.48 12.08 -3.62
N GLY A 243 -5.55 11.27 -4.13
CA GLY A 243 -5.53 10.82 -5.53
C GLY A 243 -6.75 9.97 -5.90
N HIS A 244 -7.21 9.09 -5.02
CA HIS A 244 -8.40 8.26 -5.25
C HIS A 244 -9.71 9.07 -5.20
N PHE A 245 -9.86 10.01 -4.27
CA PHE A 245 -11.10 10.78 -4.11
C PHE A 245 -11.25 11.95 -5.09
N LEU A 246 -10.15 12.62 -5.44
CA LEU A 246 -10.13 13.86 -6.25
C LEU A 246 -9.37 13.72 -7.58
N GLY A 247 -8.90 12.52 -7.91
CA GLY A 247 -8.23 12.22 -9.17
C GLY A 247 -9.15 11.53 -10.19
N TYR A 248 -8.65 11.36 -11.40
CA TYR A 248 -9.25 10.49 -12.41
C TYR A 248 -8.15 9.82 -13.25
N LYS A 249 -8.49 8.66 -13.83
CA LYS A 249 -7.68 8.01 -14.88
C LYS A 249 -8.61 7.55 -16.00
N GLY A 250 -8.29 7.90 -17.23
CA GLY A 250 -8.88 7.27 -18.42
C GLY A 250 -7.82 6.78 -19.40
N ALA A 251 -8.23 5.93 -20.33
CA ALA A 251 -7.42 5.49 -21.46
C ALA A 251 -8.15 5.76 -22.78
N VAL A 252 -7.41 6.19 -23.79
CA VAL A 252 -7.93 6.43 -25.15
C VAL A 252 -6.91 6.05 -26.23
N LEU A 253 -7.38 5.36 -27.25
CA LEU A 253 -6.67 5.05 -28.48
C LEU A 253 -7.00 6.10 -29.55
N VAL A 254 -5.98 6.79 -30.06
CA VAL A 254 -6.11 7.84 -31.08
C VAL A 254 -5.33 7.44 -32.33
N THR A 255 -6.00 7.45 -33.48
CA THR A 255 -5.39 7.15 -34.80
C THR A 255 -4.85 8.42 -35.46
N GLU A 256 -3.78 8.33 -36.25
CA GLU A 256 -3.19 9.49 -36.93
C GLU A 256 -4.22 10.31 -37.74
N GLY A 257 -4.18 11.63 -37.58
CA GLY A 257 -5.14 12.57 -38.17
C GLY A 257 -6.51 12.60 -37.48
N THR A 258 -6.69 11.88 -36.38
CA THR A 258 -7.87 11.99 -35.48
C THR A 258 -7.47 12.67 -34.16
N GLY A 259 -8.45 13.05 -33.35
CA GLY A 259 -8.22 13.76 -32.10
C GLY A 259 -9.21 13.43 -31.00
N PHE A 260 -8.77 13.72 -29.78
CA PHE A 260 -9.45 13.50 -28.52
C PHE A 260 -9.81 14.86 -27.88
N SER A 261 -10.88 14.89 -27.09
CA SER A 261 -11.23 15.99 -26.17
C SER A 261 -11.58 15.39 -24.82
N ASP A 262 -11.15 15.99 -23.71
CA ASP A 262 -11.37 15.46 -22.35
C ASP A 262 -12.85 15.55 -21.95
N THR A 263 -13.61 14.54 -22.36
CA THR A 263 -15.04 14.36 -22.10
C THR A 263 -15.31 12.88 -21.88
N VAL A 264 -16.29 12.56 -21.03
CA VAL A 264 -16.63 11.17 -20.65
C VAL A 264 -16.86 10.26 -21.87
N THR A 265 -17.44 10.79 -22.94
CA THR A 265 -17.76 10.06 -24.19
C THR A 265 -16.58 9.88 -25.15
N SER A 266 -15.40 10.41 -24.84
CA SER A 266 -14.20 10.32 -25.69
C SER A 266 -13.13 9.35 -25.16
N TYR A 267 -13.44 8.61 -24.09
CA TYR A 267 -12.56 7.60 -23.49
C TYR A 267 -13.01 6.18 -23.85
N ASP A 268 -12.06 5.28 -24.12
CA ASP A 268 -12.33 3.84 -24.24
C ASP A 268 -12.59 3.23 -22.85
N SER A 269 -11.99 3.81 -21.80
CA SER A 269 -12.30 3.52 -20.40
C SER A 269 -11.99 4.74 -19.53
N LEU A 270 -12.83 5.01 -18.53
CA LEU A 270 -12.68 6.14 -17.62
C LEU A 270 -13.09 5.75 -16.19
N THR A 271 -12.18 5.97 -15.25
CA THR A 271 -12.41 5.82 -13.81
C THR A 271 -12.28 7.21 -13.15
N LEU A 272 -13.41 7.76 -12.74
CA LEU A 272 -13.49 8.98 -11.94
C LEU A 272 -13.35 8.64 -10.44
N GLY A 273 -12.68 9.51 -9.68
CA GLY A 273 -12.67 9.42 -8.22
C GLY A 273 -14.06 9.68 -7.63
N PRO A 274 -14.43 9.13 -6.45
CA PRO A 274 -15.77 9.26 -5.89
C PRO A 274 -16.31 10.68 -5.65
N TRP A 275 -15.47 11.73 -5.72
CA TRP A 275 -15.88 13.14 -5.65
C TRP A 275 -15.61 13.93 -6.94
N VAL A 276 -15.39 13.26 -8.07
CA VAL A 276 -15.13 13.85 -9.40
C VAL A 276 -16.32 13.53 -10.33
N GLY A 277 -16.97 14.57 -10.86
CA GLY A 277 -18.01 14.46 -11.88
C GLY A 277 -17.51 14.81 -13.28
N ALA A 278 -18.36 14.60 -14.29
CA ALA A 278 -18.03 14.89 -15.69
C ALA A 278 -17.67 16.37 -15.93
N GLN A 279 -18.23 17.28 -15.13
CA GLN A 279 -17.97 18.73 -15.18
C GLN A 279 -16.65 19.16 -14.53
N ASP A 280 -15.96 18.26 -13.83
CA ASP A 280 -14.66 18.54 -13.19
C ASP A 280 -13.48 18.14 -14.09
N LEU A 281 -13.75 17.56 -15.27
CA LEU A 281 -12.76 17.32 -16.32
C LEU A 281 -12.34 18.66 -16.97
N PRO A 282 -11.04 18.90 -17.17
CA PRO A 282 -10.53 20.13 -17.78
C PRO A 282 -10.71 20.15 -19.30
N ASP A 283 -11.26 21.23 -19.88
CA ASP A 283 -11.62 21.39 -21.31
C ASP A 283 -10.44 21.36 -22.34
N PHE A 284 -9.55 20.38 -22.30
CA PHE A 284 -8.46 20.24 -23.27
C PHE A 284 -8.79 19.26 -24.40
N SER A 285 -8.06 19.40 -25.51
CA SER A 285 -8.15 18.51 -26.66
C SER A 285 -6.79 18.36 -27.32
N PHE A 286 -6.51 17.20 -27.92
CA PHE A 286 -5.32 17.00 -28.76
C PHE A 286 -5.61 16.16 -30.01
N THR A 287 -4.86 16.41 -31.07
CA THR A 287 -4.87 15.65 -32.32
C THR A 287 -3.55 14.90 -32.43
N LEU A 288 -3.60 13.59 -32.73
CA LEU A 288 -2.39 12.84 -33.09
C LEU A 288 -2.04 13.18 -34.54
N ASN A 289 -1.08 14.06 -34.74
CA ASN A 289 -0.67 14.48 -36.09
C ASN A 289 0.08 13.35 -36.80
N LYS A 290 0.98 12.70 -36.07
CA LYS A 290 1.82 11.59 -36.51
C LYS A 290 2.27 10.76 -35.31
N PHE A 291 2.39 9.45 -35.48
CA PHE A 291 3.14 8.57 -34.60
C PHE A 291 4.41 8.06 -35.31
N SER A 292 5.41 7.63 -34.53
CA SER A 292 6.62 7.01 -35.05
C SER A 292 7.16 6.02 -34.04
N ALA A 293 7.32 4.75 -34.45
CA ALA A 293 8.07 3.74 -33.72
C ALA A 293 9.30 3.31 -34.55
N THR A 294 10.46 3.23 -33.92
CA THR A 294 11.69 2.75 -34.56
C THR A 294 12.21 1.50 -33.86
N TYR A 295 12.82 0.59 -34.63
CA TYR A 295 13.24 -0.73 -34.18
C TYR A 295 14.61 -1.09 -34.76
N GLN A 296 15.32 -2.02 -34.13
CA GLN A 296 16.62 -2.48 -34.58
C GLN A 296 16.51 -3.44 -35.77
N GLU A 297 17.04 -3.05 -36.93
CA GLU A 297 16.91 -3.80 -38.18
C GLU A 297 17.91 -4.97 -38.34
N SER A 298 18.92 -5.11 -37.45
CA SER A 298 19.96 -6.16 -37.57
C SER A 298 20.75 -6.42 -36.28
N GLY A 299 21.42 -7.58 -36.20
CA GLY A 299 22.28 -7.99 -35.09
C GLY A 299 21.52 -8.57 -33.88
N ASP A 300 22.23 -8.81 -32.78
CA ASP A 300 21.75 -9.52 -31.57
C ASP A 300 20.52 -8.89 -30.89
N GLN A 301 20.17 -7.65 -31.27
CA GLN A 301 19.01 -6.92 -30.78
C GLN A 301 17.91 -6.74 -31.85
N PHE A 302 17.91 -7.55 -32.92
CA PHE A 302 16.90 -7.51 -33.99
C PHE A 302 15.46 -7.38 -33.46
N ALA A 303 14.65 -6.57 -34.14
CA ALA A 303 13.28 -6.19 -33.81
C ALA A 303 13.08 -5.45 -32.47
N GLN A 304 14.10 -5.29 -31.61
CA GLN A 304 13.95 -4.55 -30.35
C GLN A 304 13.66 -3.05 -30.62
N PRO A 305 12.74 -2.43 -29.87
CA PRO A 305 12.38 -1.03 -30.06
C PRO A 305 13.50 -0.06 -29.67
N ARG A 306 13.46 1.13 -30.27
CA ARG A 306 14.47 2.19 -30.14
C ARG A 306 13.87 3.53 -29.73
N THR A 307 12.82 3.99 -30.42
CA THR A 307 12.05 5.20 -30.05
C THR A 307 10.56 4.98 -30.24
N PHE A 308 9.76 5.74 -29.48
CA PHE A 308 8.31 5.83 -29.60
C PHE A 308 7.93 7.31 -29.40
N ASP A 309 7.46 7.94 -30.48
CA ASP A 309 7.29 9.38 -30.56
C ASP A 309 5.89 9.71 -31.11
N ALA A 310 5.04 10.32 -30.29
CA ALA A 310 3.69 10.74 -30.68
C ALA A 310 3.64 12.27 -30.81
N TYR A 311 3.68 12.77 -32.04
CA TYR A 311 3.61 14.20 -32.33
C TYR A 311 2.16 14.68 -32.29
N VAL A 312 1.83 15.47 -31.27
CA VAL A 312 0.45 15.93 -31.03
C VAL A 312 0.31 17.44 -31.20
N SER A 313 -0.86 17.89 -31.65
CA SER A 313 -1.30 19.29 -31.58
C SER A 313 -2.39 19.42 -30.52
N PHE A 314 -2.13 20.15 -29.44
CA PHE A 314 -3.05 20.29 -28.31
C PHE A 314 -3.55 21.71 -28.07
N LYS A 315 -4.68 21.83 -27.38
CA LYS A 315 -5.27 23.06 -26.85
C LYS A 315 -5.64 22.85 -25.39
N SER A 316 -5.30 23.80 -24.51
CA SER A 316 -5.60 23.73 -23.07
C SER A 316 -6.95 24.35 -22.67
N SER A 317 -7.72 24.84 -23.64
CA SER A 317 -9.13 25.27 -23.56
C SER A 317 -9.67 25.41 -25.00
N PRO A 318 -10.99 25.44 -25.24
CA PRO A 318 -11.54 25.60 -26.60
C PRO A 318 -11.04 26.87 -27.31
N SER A 319 -10.83 27.94 -26.54
CA SER A 319 -10.29 29.24 -26.97
C SER A 319 -8.76 29.31 -27.07
N ALA A 320 -8.01 28.30 -26.62
CA ALA A 320 -6.56 28.31 -26.65
C ALA A 320 -6.01 28.24 -28.10
N LYS A 321 -4.90 28.94 -28.35
CA LYS A 321 -4.06 28.66 -29.52
C LYS A 321 -3.49 27.26 -29.41
N ALA A 322 -3.52 26.51 -30.51
CA ALA A 322 -2.90 25.20 -30.58
C ALA A 322 -1.38 25.29 -30.34
N ARG A 323 -0.82 24.25 -29.72
CA ARG A 323 0.62 24.04 -29.49
C ARG A 323 0.98 22.64 -29.94
N ASN A 324 2.21 22.43 -30.34
CA ASN A 324 2.69 21.11 -30.78
C ASN A 324 3.73 20.59 -29.77
N GLU A 325 3.65 19.32 -29.43
CA GLU A 325 4.48 18.66 -28.42
C GLU A 325 4.72 17.19 -28.84
N ASP A 326 5.86 16.64 -28.45
CA ASP A 326 6.22 15.23 -28.70
C ASP A 326 6.01 14.44 -27.40
N VAL A 327 5.01 13.55 -27.37
CA VAL A 327 4.77 12.66 -26.22
C VAL A 327 5.60 11.40 -26.39
N GLN A 328 6.38 11.04 -25.37
CA GLN A 328 7.21 9.83 -25.33
C GLN A 328 6.96 9.06 -24.03
N VAL A 329 7.35 7.78 -23.99
CA VAL A 329 7.10 6.87 -22.85
C VAL A 329 7.60 7.41 -21.51
N ASN A 330 8.71 8.15 -21.49
CA ASN A 330 9.26 8.81 -20.28
C ASN A 330 9.13 10.34 -20.30
N SER A 331 8.45 10.90 -21.31
CA SER A 331 8.25 12.34 -21.53
C SER A 331 6.75 12.62 -21.76
N PRO A 332 5.91 12.52 -20.70
CA PRO A 332 4.47 12.77 -20.81
C PRO A 332 4.16 14.26 -20.97
N MET A 333 3.16 14.58 -21.81
CA MET A 333 2.63 15.93 -21.95
C MET A 333 1.76 16.30 -20.75
N THR A 334 1.85 17.52 -20.25
CA THR A 334 1.06 17.99 -19.09
C THR A 334 0.14 19.15 -19.46
N ILE A 335 -1.17 18.95 -19.36
CA ILE A 335 -2.19 19.97 -19.66
C ILE A 335 -3.06 20.20 -18.43
N ASN A 336 -3.14 21.46 -17.97
CA ASN A 336 -3.96 21.90 -16.81
C ASN A 336 -3.70 21.15 -15.48
N GLY A 337 -2.64 20.33 -15.40
CA GLY A 337 -2.30 19.48 -14.26
C GLY A 337 -2.61 18.00 -14.47
N THR A 338 -3.31 17.64 -15.53
CA THR A 338 -3.51 16.28 -16.03
C THR A 338 -2.30 15.89 -16.89
N ASN A 339 -1.82 14.66 -16.72
CA ASN A 339 -0.71 14.10 -17.49
C ASN A 339 -1.26 13.18 -18.59
N VAL A 340 -0.69 13.26 -19.79
CA VAL A 340 -0.98 12.41 -20.94
C VAL A 340 0.27 11.57 -21.22
N PHE A 341 0.21 10.28 -20.86
CA PHE A 341 1.29 9.31 -21.01
C PHE A 341 1.09 8.50 -22.29
N LEU A 342 2.17 8.29 -23.06
CA LEU A 342 2.19 7.33 -24.17
C LEU A 342 2.44 5.91 -23.61
N GLU A 343 1.49 5.00 -23.79
CA GLU A 343 1.49 3.67 -23.16
C GLU A 343 1.62 2.53 -24.18
N GLY A 344 1.06 2.71 -25.38
CA GLY A 344 1.08 1.71 -26.43
C GLY A 344 0.79 2.29 -27.80
N HIS A 345 0.89 1.47 -28.83
CA HIS A 345 0.67 1.85 -30.22
C HIS A 345 0.33 0.62 -31.07
N GLY A 346 -0.05 0.87 -32.32
CA GLY A 346 -0.25 -0.17 -33.30
C GLY A 346 -0.62 0.41 -34.66
N TYR A 347 -1.40 -0.35 -35.42
CA TYR A 347 -1.75 -0.02 -36.81
C TYR A 347 -3.25 0.04 -37.03
N SER A 348 -3.67 1.05 -37.78
CA SER A 348 -4.99 1.16 -38.37
C SER A 348 -4.88 0.98 -39.90
N PRO A 349 -5.09 -0.22 -40.46
CA PRO A 349 -5.33 -0.35 -41.90
C PRO A 349 -6.45 0.59 -42.36
N VAL A 350 -6.18 1.36 -43.42
CA VAL A 350 -7.15 2.22 -44.09
C VAL A 350 -7.83 1.41 -45.18
N VAL A 351 -9.15 1.33 -45.14
CA VAL A 351 -9.95 0.51 -46.06
C VAL A 351 -11.11 1.29 -46.64
N GLU A 352 -11.38 1.06 -47.92
CA GLU A 352 -12.59 1.49 -48.60
C GLU A 352 -13.46 0.25 -48.86
N VAL A 353 -14.73 0.28 -48.44
CA VAL A 353 -15.73 -0.77 -48.70
C VAL A 353 -16.84 -0.17 -49.54
N LYS A 354 -17.12 -0.80 -50.68
CA LYS A 354 -18.20 -0.44 -51.61
C LYS A 354 -19.24 -1.54 -51.72
N ASN A 355 -20.50 -1.17 -51.90
CA ASN A 355 -21.58 -2.11 -52.20
C ASN A 355 -21.54 -2.56 -53.67
N GLY A 356 -22.44 -3.48 -54.06
CA GLY A 356 -22.56 -4.00 -55.43
C GLY A 356 -22.83 -2.99 -56.55
N LYS A 357 -23.25 -1.76 -56.21
CA LYS A 357 -23.48 -0.66 -57.16
C LYS A 357 -22.26 0.27 -57.29
N GLY A 358 -21.26 0.11 -56.42
CA GLY A 358 -20.11 1.00 -56.30
C GLY A 358 -20.27 2.13 -55.28
N ASP A 359 -21.39 2.22 -54.56
CA ASP A 359 -21.57 3.22 -53.50
C ASP A 359 -20.66 2.88 -52.31
N VAL A 360 -19.98 3.87 -51.74
CA VAL A 360 -19.15 3.69 -50.53
C VAL A 360 -20.06 3.42 -49.32
N LEU A 361 -19.78 2.33 -48.61
CA LEU A 361 -20.36 1.99 -47.30
C LEU A 361 -19.45 2.43 -46.15
N PHE A 362 -18.13 2.36 -46.35
CA PHE A 362 -17.12 2.77 -45.37
C PHE A 362 -15.86 3.23 -46.11
N ASP A 363 -15.24 4.32 -45.66
CA ASP A 363 -13.90 4.76 -46.08
C ASP A 363 -13.19 5.35 -44.86
N GLY A 364 -12.06 4.77 -44.47
CA GLY A 364 -11.28 5.27 -43.34
C GLY A 364 -10.34 4.25 -42.69
N PRO A 365 -9.61 4.67 -41.64
CA PRO A 365 -8.84 3.78 -40.79
C PRO A 365 -9.73 2.90 -39.92
N VAL A 366 -9.37 1.64 -39.74
CA VAL A 366 -9.95 0.72 -38.76
C VAL A 366 -8.85 0.22 -37.84
N THR A 367 -9.02 0.38 -36.53
CA THR A 367 -8.04 -0.01 -35.52
C THR A 367 -7.93 -1.54 -35.40
N PHE A 368 -6.72 -2.08 -35.59
CA PHE A 368 -6.39 -3.48 -35.31
C PHE A 368 -5.45 -3.52 -34.09
N LEU A 369 -5.65 -4.50 -33.19
CA LEU A 369 -4.93 -4.63 -31.93
C LEU A 369 -3.86 -5.72 -32.01
N GLY A 370 -2.59 -5.35 -31.80
CA GLY A 370 -1.46 -6.28 -31.75
C GLY A 370 -1.64 -7.38 -30.70
N GLN A 371 -1.30 -8.63 -31.04
CA GLN A 371 -1.38 -9.79 -30.15
C GLN A 371 0.01 -10.29 -29.70
N ASP A 372 1.09 -9.81 -30.32
CA ASP A 372 2.47 -10.26 -30.07
C ASP A 372 3.52 -9.12 -30.26
N GLU A 373 4.81 -9.46 -30.20
CA GLU A 373 5.92 -8.52 -30.35
C GLU A 373 6.17 -8.02 -31.79
N TYR A 374 5.61 -8.67 -32.82
CA TYR A 374 5.73 -8.26 -34.22
C TYR A 374 4.46 -7.58 -34.76
N PHE A 375 3.50 -7.31 -33.86
CA PHE A 375 2.21 -6.70 -34.12
C PHE A 375 1.37 -7.49 -35.15
N ASP A 376 1.31 -8.82 -35.00
CA ASP A 376 0.22 -9.62 -35.56
C ASP A 376 -1.09 -9.12 -34.95
N SER A 377 -1.78 -8.27 -35.69
CA SER A 377 -2.85 -7.43 -35.14
C SER A 377 -4.20 -7.97 -35.57
N SER A 378 -5.14 -8.16 -34.64
CA SER A 378 -6.49 -8.65 -34.93
C SER A 378 -7.52 -7.52 -34.95
N GLY A 379 -8.58 -7.66 -35.75
CA GLY A 379 -9.62 -6.63 -35.85
C GLY A 379 -10.81 -7.02 -36.74
N ALA A 380 -11.84 -6.17 -36.73
CA ALA A 380 -13.04 -6.30 -37.53
C ALA A 380 -13.41 -4.97 -38.21
N ILE A 381 -13.92 -5.07 -39.44
CA ILE A 381 -14.38 -3.95 -40.27
C ILE A 381 -15.89 -4.11 -40.43
N LYS A 382 -16.65 -3.08 -40.04
CA LYS A 382 -18.12 -3.09 -40.05
C LYS A 382 -18.63 -2.03 -41.02
N ALA A 383 -19.20 -2.46 -42.13
CA ALA A 383 -19.68 -1.60 -43.22
C ALA A 383 -21.21 -1.79 -43.39
N PRO A 384 -22.02 -1.08 -42.59
CA PRO A 384 -23.48 -1.18 -42.65
C PRO A 384 -24.02 -0.64 -43.98
N SER A 385 -25.17 -1.17 -44.41
CA SER A 385 -25.77 -0.83 -45.69
C SER A 385 -26.35 0.59 -45.70
N ASN A 386 -25.95 1.41 -46.67
CA ASN A 386 -26.50 2.75 -46.90
C ASN A 386 -27.88 2.74 -47.61
N VAL A 387 -28.42 1.56 -47.92
CA VAL A 387 -29.74 1.36 -48.54
C VAL A 387 -30.69 0.70 -47.55
N LYS A 388 -31.93 1.19 -47.46
CA LYS A 388 -32.99 0.57 -46.64
C LYS A 388 -33.25 -0.88 -47.10
N ASN A 389 -33.14 -1.82 -46.17
CA ASN A 389 -33.18 -3.27 -46.41
C ASN A 389 -32.04 -3.78 -47.33
N GLY A 390 -30.93 -3.05 -47.45
CA GLY A 390 -29.70 -3.54 -48.05
C GLY A 390 -28.97 -4.49 -47.10
N THR A 391 -28.12 -5.35 -47.64
CA THR A 391 -27.27 -6.27 -46.86
C THR A 391 -26.07 -5.51 -46.28
N ASP A 392 -25.74 -5.75 -45.01
CA ASP A 392 -24.50 -5.24 -44.41
C ASP A 392 -23.29 -6.11 -44.83
N LEU A 393 -22.10 -5.50 -44.84
CA LEU A 393 -20.84 -6.21 -45.04
C LEU A 393 -19.99 -6.16 -43.76
N GLY A 394 -19.51 -7.33 -43.34
CA GLY A 394 -18.61 -7.48 -42.20
C GLY A 394 -17.33 -8.20 -42.62
N PHE A 395 -16.20 -7.79 -42.07
CA PHE A 395 -14.93 -8.48 -42.27
C PHE A 395 -14.24 -8.68 -40.92
N GLN A 396 -13.55 -9.81 -40.74
CA GLN A 396 -12.75 -10.06 -39.55
C GLN A 396 -11.48 -10.81 -39.93
N GLY A 397 -10.36 -10.47 -39.29
CA GLY A 397 -9.10 -11.14 -39.51
C GLY A 397 -7.92 -10.36 -38.95
N TRP A 398 -6.84 -10.30 -39.73
CA TRP A 398 -5.51 -9.94 -39.27
C TRP A 398 -4.85 -8.88 -40.15
N PHE A 399 -4.11 -7.98 -39.52
CA PHE A 399 -3.17 -7.07 -40.17
C PHE A 399 -1.75 -7.46 -39.74
N LEU A 400 -0.86 -7.61 -40.74
CA LEU A 400 0.54 -8.00 -40.56
C LEU A 400 1.43 -6.87 -41.09
N PRO A 401 2.21 -6.15 -40.26
CA PRO A 401 3.01 -5.01 -40.70
C PRO A 401 4.20 -5.40 -41.59
N THR A 402 4.89 -6.50 -41.30
CA THR A 402 5.87 -7.10 -42.22
C THR A 402 5.51 -8.57 -42.45
N ALA A 403 4.50 -8.78 -43.29
CA ALA A 403 3.96 -10.11 -43.58
C ALA A 403 5.02 -11.04 -44.19
N TYR A 404 5.15 -12.23 -43.60
CA TYR A 404 5.87 -13.36 -44.17
C TYR A 404 4.88 -14.50 -44.44
N ILE A 405 4.99 -15.08 -45.64
CA ILE A 405 4.17 -16.21 -46.09
C ILE A 405 5.12 -17.33 -46.49
N SER A 406 4.90 -18.52 -45.93
CA SER A 406 5.65 -19.73 -46.26
C SER A 406 4.70 -20.91 -46.45
N SER A 407 5.10 -21.85 -47.31
CA SER A 407 4.27 -22.99 -47.70
C SER A 407 3.99 -23.90 -46.50
N GLY A 408 2.74 -23.93 -46.04
CA GLY A 408 2.29 -24.74 -44.90
C GLY A 408 2.37 -24.07 -43.53
N ALA A 409 2.88 -22.84 -43.43
CA ALA A 409 2.82 -22.03 -42.21
C ALA A 409 1.67 -21.01 -42.28
N MET A 410 1.07 -20.65 -41.14
CA MET A 410 0.16 -19.50 -41.09
C MET A 410 0.93 -18.21 -41.47
N PRO A 411 0.32 -17.28 -42.23
CA PRO A 411 0.89 -15.95 -42.42
C PRO A 411 1.06 -15.23 -41.07
N ALA A 412 2.22 -14.64 -40.86
CA ALA A 412 2.57 -13.92 -39.63
C ALA A 412 3.53 -12.76 -39.96
N SER A 413 3.69 -11.80 -39.06
CA SER A 413 4.68 -10.74 -39.13
C SER A 413 6.05 -11.25 -38.69
N ILE A 414 7.11 -10.79 -39.35
CA ILE A 414 8.51 -11.07 -38.96
C ILE A 414 9.28 -9.82 -38.51
N PHE A 415 8.61 -8.66 -38.50
CA PHE A 415 9.21 -7.40 -38.05
C PHE A 415 8.11 -6.38 -37.66
N PRO A 416 8.23 -5.68 -36.52
CA PRO A 416 7.15 -4.86 -35.97
C PRO A 416 6.90 -3.53 -36.73
N ALA A 417 7.84 -3.08 -37.56
CA ALA A 417 7.62 -1.93 -38.46
C ALA A 417 6.81 -2.35 -39.69
N ALA A 418 6.05 -1.43 -40.30
CA ALA A 418 5.19 -1.69 -41.45
C ALA A 418 5.96 -1.77 -42.80
N GLN A 419 6.87 -2.73 -42.97
CA GLN A 419 7.73 -2.84 -44.18
C GLN A 419 7.10 -3.62 -45.34
N ASN A 420 6.23 -4.60 -45.07
CA ASN A 420 5.47 -5.34 -46.11
C ASN A 420 4.02 -5.55 -45.61
N PRO A 421 3.19 -4.50 -45.59
CA PRO A 421 1.90 -4.56 -44.93
C PRO A 421 0.89 -5.41 -45.70
N MET A 422 0.23 -6.32 -44.99
CA MET A 422 -0.83 -7.17 -45.53
C MET A 422 -2.04 -7.19 -44.61
N LEU A 423 -3.23 -7.22 -45.21
CA LEU A 423 -4.52 -7.36 -44.56
C LEU A 423 -5.16 -8.69 -45.01
N ILE A 424 -5.47 -9.57 -44.06
CA ILE A 424 -5.98 -10.92 -44.30
C ILE A 424 -7.36 -11.05 -43.65
N LEU A 425 -8.41 -11.26 -44.44
CA LEU A 425 -9.79 -11.12 -43.97
C LEU A 425 -10.70 -12.28 -44.40
N SER A 426 -11.44 -12.85 -43.45
CA SER A 426 -12.73 -13.47 -43.75
C SER A 426 -13.76 -12.37 -43.99
N ALA A 427 -14.64 -12.56 -44.99
CA ALA A 427 -15.73 -11.65 -45.29
C ALA A 427 -17.10 -12.31 -45.04
N TYR A 428 -18.07 -11.50 -44.64
CA TYR A 428 -19.41 -11.90 -44.22
C TYR A 428 -20.44 -10.93 -44.78
N SER A 429 -21.66 -11.41 -45.01
CA SER A 429 -22.81 -10.59 -45.39
C SER A 429 -24.04 -10.98 -44.59
N GLY A 430 -24.79 -10.01 -44.07
CA GLY A 430 -25.96 -10.25 -43.24
C GLY A 430 -26.46 -8.99 -42.55
N ASN A 431 -26.72 -9.09 -41.25
CA ASN A 431 -27.02 -7.99 -40.34
C ASN A 431 -25.86 -7.86 -39.33
N LEU A 432 -25.34 -6.64 -39.12
CA LEU A 432 -24.26 -6.37 -38.15
C LEU A 432 -24.76 -6.23 -36.69
N ASN A 433 -26.08 -6.33 -36.46
CA ASN A 433 -26.74 -6.17 -35.17
C ASN A 433 -26.51 -4.80 -34.47
N MET A 434 -25.93 -3.83 -35.17
CA MET A 434 -25.58 -2.49 -34.66
C MET A 434 -26.80 -1.61 -34.28
N ASN A 435 -28.01 -2.01 -34.69
CA ASN A 435 -29.26 -1.29 -34.42
C ASN A 435 -30.00 -1.81 -33.17
N GLY A 436 -29.52 -2.87 -32.52
CA GLY A 436 -30.24 -3.53 -31.41
C GLY A 436 -30.19 -2.79 -30.07
N GLY A 437 -29.20 -1.90 -29.87
CA GLY A 437 -28.95 -1.25 -28.58
C GLY A 437 -28.18 -2.13 -27.57
N GLU A 438 -27.71 -3.30 -27.98
CA GLU A 438 -26.80 -4.15 -27.21
C GLU A 438 -25.34 -3.76 -27.47
N ASP A 439 -24.52 -3.75 -26.42
CA ASP A 439 -23.10 -3.41 -26.51
C ASP A 439 -22.32 -4.47 -27.30
N GLN A 440 -21.65 -4.05 -28.38
CA GLN A 440 -20.82 -4.93 -29.19
C GLN A 440 -19.39 -4.41 -29.36
N SER A 441 -18.41 -5.31 -29.21
CA SER A 441 -16.99 -5.05 -29.45
C SER A 441 -16.75 -4.42 -30.83
N VAL A 442 -15.97 -3.34 -30.89
CA VAL A 442 -15.53 -2.75 -32.17
C VAL A 442 -14.47 -3.59 -32.88
N TYR A 443 -13.73 -4.43 -32.14
CA TYR A 443 -12.59 -5.22 -32.64
C TYR A 443 -12.98 -6.62 -33.14
N SER A 444 -14.23 -7.06 -32.93
CA SER A 444 -14.72 -8.37 -33.36
C SER A 444 -16.12 -8.29 -33.99
N LEU A 445 -16.44 -9.26 -34.83
CA LEU A 445 -17.70 -9.35 -35.54
C LEU A 445 -18.63 -10.32 -34.81
N ASP A 446 -19.85 -9.88 -34.47
CA ASP A 446 -20.93 -10.84 -34.26
C ASP A 446 -21.29 -11.45 -35.61
N THR A 447 -21.32 -12.77 -35.67
CA THR A 447 -21.60 -13.53 -36.90
C THR A 447 -22.89 -14.36 -36.83
N THR A 448 -23.67 -14.21 -35.75
CA THR A 448 -24.91 -14.96 -35.51
C THR A 448 -25.92 -14.79 -36.64
N ASP A 449 -26.13 -13.54 -37.09
CA ASP A 449 -27.01 -13.19 -38.22
C ASP A 449 -26.24 -12.90 -39.53
N MET A 450 -25.03 -13.47 -39.67
CA MET A 450 -24.18 -13.26 -40.85
C MET A 450 -23.76 -14.55 -41.54
N LYS A 451 -23.77 -14.52 -42.89
CA LYS A 451 -23.28 -15.61 -43.73
C LYS A 451 -21.86 -15.33 -44.18
N GLN A 452 -20.92 -16.24 -43.87
CA GLN A 452 -19.56 -16.16 -44.40
C GLN A 452 -19.56 -16.31 -45.93
N LEU A 453 -18.76 -15.48 -46.60
CA LEU A 453 -18.58 -15.50 -48.05
C LEU A 453 -17.38 -16.39 -48.44
N ASN A 454 -17.47 -17.03 -49.61
CA ASN A 454 -16.36 -17.81 -50.16
C ASN A 454 -15.41 -16.86 -50.92
N VAL A 455 -14.40 -16.33 -50.22
CA VAL A 455 -13.54 -15.22 -50.68
C VAL A 455 -12.09 -15.63 -50.92
N LYS A 456 -11.85 -16.91 -51.21
CA LYS A 456 -10.51 -17.44 -51.52
C LYS A 456 -9.78 -16.61 -52.58
N SER A 457 -8.74 -15.88 -52.17
CA SER A 457 -7.88 -15.15 -53.11
C SER A 457 -7.25 -16.10 -54.14
N LYS A 458 -7.25 -15.71 -55.41
CA LYS A 458 -6.53 -16.43 -56.48
C LYS A 458 -5.01 -16.39 -56.31
N SER A 459 -4.52 -15.50 -55.44
CA SER A 459 -3.11 -15.36 -55.07
C SER A 459 -2.83 -15.86 -53.64
N ALA A 460 -3.79 -16.50 -52.98
CA ALA A 460 -3.68 -16.89 -51.57
C ALA A 460 -2.48 -17.80 -51.30
N SER A 461 -1.90 -17.65 -50.12
CA SER A 461 -1.17 -18.74 -49.49
C SER A 461 -2.08 -19.96 -49.35
N ALA A 462 -1.54 -21.15 -49.62
CA ALA A 462 -2.26 -22.40 -49.39
C ALA A 462 -2.71 -22.59 -47.91
N SER A 463 -2.11 -21.85 -46.96
CA SER A 463 -2.45 -21.86 -45.54
C SER A 463 -3.58 -20.91 -45.13
N ALA A 464 -3.93 -19.88 -45.90
CA ALA A 464 -4.91 -18.87 -45.47
C ALA A 464 -6.40 -19.31 -45.59
N GLY A 465 -6.67 -20.47 -46.19
CA GLY A 465 -7.99 -21.12 -46.14
C GLY A 465 -9.07 -20.42 -46.96
N ASN A 466 -10.00 -19.72 -46.29
CA ASN A 466 -11.10 -18.95 -46.89
C ASN A 466 -10.95 -17.46 -46.54
N ALA A 467 -9.89 -16.84 -47.04
CA ALA A 467 -9.59 -15.44 -46.78
C ALA A 467 -9.25 -14.67 -48.06
N LEU A 468 -9.55 -13.37 -48.00
CA LEU A 468 -8.88 -12.35 -48.79
C LEU A 468 -7.46 -12.17 -48.26
N GLU A 469 -6.50 -11.99 -49.16
CA GLU A 469 -5.16 -11.48 -48.86
C GLU A 469 -4.98 -10.21 -49.69
N LEU A 470 -4.74 -9.07 -49.04
CA LEU A 470 -4.62 -7.76 -49.66
C LEU A 470 -3.31 -7.09 -49.25
N LYS A 471 -2.52 -6.65 -50.23
CA LYS A 471 -1.46 -5.66 -50.04
C LYS A 471 -2.01 -4.24 -50.24
N VAL A 472 -1.28 -3.24 -49.76
CA VAL A 472 -1.62 -1.82 -49.96
C VAL A 472 -1.85 -1.52 -51.45
N GLY A 473 -2.95 -0.84 -51.75
CA GLY A 473 -3.42 -0.53 -53.10
C GLY A 473 -4.24 -1.63 -53.79
N GLN A 474 -4.43 -2.80 -53.17
CA GLN A 474 -5.20 -3.90 -53.79
C GLN A 474 -6.69 -3.86 -53.42
N THR A 475 -7.52 -4.26 -54.39
CA THR A 475 -8.98 -4.39 -54.26
C THR A 475 -9.39 -5.83 -54.50
N ALA A 476 -10.31 -6.35 -53.68
CA ALA A 476 -11.00 -7.61 -53.92
C ALA A 476 -12.50 -7.39 -54.10
N THR A 477 -13.05 -7.96 -55.19
CA THR A 477 -14.49 -8.06 -55.43
C THR A 477 -15.09 -9.22 -54.65
N LEU A 478 -16.25 -9.01 -54.05
CA LEU A 478 -16.98 -10.03 -53.29
C LEU A 478 -17.85 -10.90 -54.21
N PRO A 479 -18.10 -12.18 -53.84
CA PRO A 479 -19.03 -13.05 -54.54
C PRO A 479 -20.44 -12.46 -54.65
N ASN A 480 -21.22 -12.96 -55.62
CA ASN A 480 -22.63 -12.62 -55.83
C ASN A 480 -22.90 -11.11 -56.01
N GLU A 481 -21.93 -10.38 -56.59
CA GLU A 481 -22.02 -8.93 -56.84
C GLU A 481 -22.28 -8.10 -55.57
N LEU A 482 -21.90 -8.60 -54.39
CA LEU A 482 -22.18 -7.92 -53.11
C LEU A 482 -21.38 -6.61 -52.92
N GLY A 483 -20.25 -6.45 -53.61
CA GLY A 483 -19.43 -5.24 -53.55
C GLY A 483 -17.93 -5.51 -53.67
N SER A 484 -17.12 -4.65 -53.05
CA SER A 484 -15.67 -4.81 -52.99
C SER A 484 -15.06 -4.16 -51.75
N ILE A 485 -13.87 -4.63 -51.36
CA ILE A 485 -13.02 -3.99 -50.35
C ILE A 485 -11.63 -3.67 -50.94
N THR A 486 -11.14 -2.47 -50.68
CA THR A 486 -9.81 -1.99 -51.07
C THR A 486 -9.00 -1.69 -49.81
N PHE A 487 -7.77 -2.22 -49.74
CA PHE A 487 -6.82 -1.87 -48.69
C PHE A 487 -6.00 -0.67 -49.16
N VAL A 488 -6.40 0.53 -48.74
CA VAL A 488 -5.93 1.82 -49.28
C VAL A 488 -4.54 2.19 -48.80
N GLY A 489 -4.23 1.90 -47.52
CA GLY A 489 -2.97 2.29 -46.89
C GLY A 489 -2.93 1.92 -45.41
N VAL A 490 -1.90 2.36 -44.70
CA VAL A 490 -1.74 2.12 -43.26
C VAL A 490 -1.55 3.46 -42.55
N LYS A 491 -2.29 3.65 -41.46
CA LYS A 491 -1.99 4.65 -40.42
C LYS A 491 -1.51 3.93 -39.17
N GLN A 492 -0.84 4.65 -38.28
CA GLN A 492 -0.58 4.19 -36.92
C GLN A 492 -1.65 4.72 -35.96
N TRP A 493 -1.75 4.09 -34.80
CA TRP A 493 -2.48 4.60 -33.64
C TRP A 493 -1.59 4.61 -32.42
N ALA A 494 -1.86 5.51 -31.47
CA ALA A 494 -1.21 5.59 -30.18
C ALA A 494 -2.27 5.53 -29.07
N GLN A 495 -2.01 4.76 -28.02
CA GLN A 495 -2.84 4.68 -26.83
C GLN A 495 -2.23 5.54 -25.73
N PHE A 496 -3.07 6.39 -25.16
CA PHE A 496 -2.70 7.33 -24.10
C PHE A 496 -3.44 6.99 -22.81
N ASN A 497 -2.70 6.87 -21.70
CA ASN A 497 -3.29 7.00 -20.37
C ASN A 497 -3.31 8.48 -20.01
N ILE A 498 -4.48 8.97 -19.61
CA ILE A 498 -4.72 10.34 -19.18
C ILE A 498 -5.05 10.31 -17.69
N ALA A 499 -4.27 10.97 -16.86
CA ALA A 499 -4.43 10.88 -15.40
C ALA A 499 -4.17 12.21 -14.67
N TYR A 500 -5.09 12.54 -13.76
CA TYR A 500 -4.96 13.62 -12.79
C TYR A 500 -4.80 13.02 -11.39
N ASP A 501 -3.63 13.17 -10.78
CA ASP A 501 -3.37 12.76 -9.40
C ASP A 501 -2.92 13.97 -8.56
N PRO A 502 -3.85 14.65 -7.84
CA PRO A 502 -3.49 15.71 -6.91
C PRO A 502 -2.74 15.18 -5.66
N GLY A 503 -2.88 13.89 -5.36
CA GLY A 503 -2.27 13.17 -4.26
C GLY A 503 -0.76 12.96 -4.42
N GLN A 504 -0.27 12.83 -5.67
CA GLN A 504 1.16 12.71 -6.01
C GLN A 504 2.04 13.76 -5.30
N LYS A 505 1.52 15.00 -5.19
CA LYS A 505 2.16 16.15 -4.53
C LYS A 505 2.39 15.95 -3.03
N VAL A 506 1.63 15.05 -2.40
CA VAL A 506 1.77 14.64 -0.99
C VAL A 506 2.58 13.33 -0.88
N VAL A 507 2.37 12.38 -1.81
CA VAL A 507 3.06 11.08 -1.83
C VAL A 507 4.58 11.25 -1.96
N LEU A 508 5.06 12.03 -2.93
CA LEU A 508 6.51 12.14 -3.20
C LEU A 508 7.31 12.73 -2.02
N PRO A 509 6.93 13.89 -1.41
CA PRO A 509 7.59 14.38 -0.20
C PRO A 509 7.51 13.37 0.96
N SER A 510 6.38 12.67 1.10
CA SER A 510 6.22 11.66 2.15
C SER A 510 7.17 10.47 1.93
N ALA A 511 7.31 9.95 0.71
CA ALA A 511 8.25 8.89 0.39
C ALA A 511 9.72 9.28 0.71
N VAL A 512 10.13 10.51 0.37
CA VAL A 512 11.45 11.04 0.73
C VAL A 512 11.62 11.11 2.24
N LEU A 513 10.61 11.60 2.98
CA LEU A 513 10.65 11.63 4.45
C LEU A 513 10.63 10.22 5.09
N ALA A 514 10.05 9.21 4.44
CA ALA A 514 10.13 7.82 4.87
C ALA A 514 11.56 7.28 4.77
N VAL A 515 12.23 7.48 3.63
CA VAL A 515 13.64 7.07 3.44
C VAL A 515 14.55 7.78 4.44
N LEU A 516 14.40 9.10 4.62
CA LEU A 516 15.17 9.87 5.61
C LEU A 516 14.88 9.44 7.05
N GLY A 517 13.61 9.15 7.37
CA GLY A 517 13.20 8.63 8.67
C GLY A 517 13.80 7.25 8.97
N LEU A 518 13.81 6.35 7.99
CA LEU A 518 14.40 5.02 8.09
C LEU A 518 15.93 5.10 8.28
N ILE A 519 16.62 5.91 7.47
CA ILE A 519 18.08 6.15 7.61
C ILE A 519 18.40 6.72 9.00
N GLY A 520 17.62 7.69 9.48
CA GLY A 520 17.77 8.25 10.83
C GLY A 520 17.47 7.21 11.93
N SER A 521 16.47 6.36 11.74
CA SER A 521 16.07 5.30 12.67
C SER A 521 17.13 4.19 12.78
N LEU A 522 17.77 3.81 11.68
CA LEU A 522 18.76 2.73 11.67
C LEU A 522 20.17 3.23 12.02
N GLY A 523 20.66 4.27 11.32
CA GLY A 523 22.04 4.74 11.43
C GLY A 523 22.39 5.46 12.74
N LEU A 524 21.41 6.06 13.41
CA LEU A 524 21.67 6.81 14.66
C LEU A 524 21.51 5.92 15.90
N ARG A 525 22.43 6.08 16.86
CA ARG A 525 22.49 5.26 18.09
C ARG A 525 22.21 6.09 19.34
N ARG A 526 21.18 5.70 20.11
CA ARG A 526 20.81 6.33 21.38
C ARG A 526 21.69 5.79 22.51
N ARG A 527 22.37 6.67 23.23
CA ARG A 527 23.36 6.32 24.24
C ARG A 527 23.47 7.33 25.37
N ARG A 528 23.84 6.83 26.55
CA ARG A 528 24.10 7.59 27.76
C ARG A 528 25.53 7.38 28.23
N ILE A 529 26.16 8.43 28.73
CA ILE A 529 27.45 8.38 29.42
C ILE A 529 27.26 9.06 30.77
N TRP A 530 27.78 8.42 31.82
CA TRP A 530 27.80 8.93 33.19
C TRP A 530 29.23 9.10 33.65
N VAL A 531 29.46 10.11 34.49
CA VAL A 531 30.66 10.26 35.31
C VAL A 531 30.20 10.42 36.75
N ARG A 532 30.79 9.68 37.69
CA ARG A 532 30.60 9.85 39.14
C ARG A 532 31.97 10.06 39.77
N VAL A 533 32.04 10.94 40.76
CA VAL A 533 33.24 11.17 41.56
C VAL A 533 32.90 10.88 43.02
N THR A 534 33.64 9.95 43.61
CA THR A 534 33.45 9.48 44.98
C THR A 534 34.75 9.63 45.75
N GLU A 535 34.71 10.21 46.95
CA GLU A 535 35.90 10.36 47.78
C GLU A 535 36.30 9.00 48.40
N GLN A 536 37.61 8.77 48.52
CA GLN A 536 38.22 7.56 49.05
C GLN A 536 38.83 7.81 50.43
N ALA A 537 38.97 6.77 51.24
CA ALA A 537 39.49 6.86 52.60
C ALA A 537 40.99 7.26 52.68
N ASP A 538 41.70 7.26 51.56
CA ASP A 538 43.09 7.72 51.39
C ASP A 538 43.20 9.22 51.01
N GLY A 539 42.07 9.94 50.97
CA GLY A 539 42.00 11.34 50.54
C GLY A 539 42.02 11.56 49.03
N THR A 540 42.12 10.49 48.23
CA THR A 540 41.97 10.57 46.76
C THR A 540 40.49 10.47 46.36
N ARG A 541 40.20 10.72 45.08
CA ARG A 541 38.86 10.68 44.51
C ARG A 541 38.81 9.69 43.36
N LEU A 542 37.93 8.70 43.48
CA LEU A 542 37.64 7.73 42.43
C LEU A 542 36.72 8.39 41.40
N VAL A 543 37.20 8.53 40.17
CA VAL A 543 36.42 8.95 39.01
C VAL A 543 35.97 7.72 38.25
N GLU A 544 34.69 7.39 38.34
CA GLU A 544 34.05 6.35 37.53
C GLU A 544 33.42 6.96 36.27
N VAL A 545 33.67 6.35 35.11
CA VAL A 545 33.02 6.69 33.83
C VAL A 545 32.36 5.44 33.28
N ALA A 546 31.09 5.51 32.91
CA ALA A 546 30.39 4.36 32.32
C ALA A 546 29.38 4.76 31.27
N GLY A 547 28.98 3.81 30.43
CA GLY A 547 28.10 4.05 29.30
C GLY A 547 27.13 2.92 29.03
N LEU A 548 25.97 3.28 28.49
CA LEU A 548 24.94 2.35 28.05
C LEU A 548 24.34 2.84 26.72
N ALA A 549 24.37 1.99 25.70
CA ALA A 549 23.51 2.16 24.54
C ALA A 549 22.13 1.59 24.84
N ARG A 550 21.07 2.21 24.31
CA ARG A 550 19.70 1.68 24.31
C ARG A 550 19.37 0.99 22.97
N THR A 551 20.35 0.30 22.41
CA THR A 551 20.27 -0.35 21.10
C THR A 551 21.08 -1.64 21.15
N GLU A 552 20.53 -2.74 20.66
CA GLU A 552 21.22 -4.03 20.57
C GLU A 552 22.43 -3.94 19.62
N GLY A 553 23.44 -4.80 19.83
CA GLY A 553 24.66 -4.84 19.01
C GLY A 553 25.61 -3.63 19.11
N ALA A 554 25.32 -2.62 19.94
CA ALA A 554 26.15 -1.42 20.06
C ALA A 554 26.64 -1.16 21.49
N THR A 555 27.96 -1.14 21.71
CA THR A 555 28.59 -0.74 22.98
C THR A 555 29.26 0.64 22.86
N PRO A 556 29.10 1.55 23.83
CA PRO A 556 29.72 2.88 23.79
C PRO A 556 31.20 2.89 24.23
N THR A 557 31.94 1.79 24.02
CA THR A 557 33.28 1.54 24.57
C THR A 557 34.27 2.64 24.20
N ALA A 558 34.37 2.99 22.92
CA ALA A 558 35.24 4.08 22.47
C ALA A 558 34.94 5.42 23.17
N GLU A 559 33.66 5.69 23.48
CA GLU A 559 33.22 6.97 24.05
C GLU A 559 33.38 7.01 25.57
N VAL A 560 33.24 5.88 26.26
CA VAL A 560 33.62 5.73 27.68
C VAL A 560 35.13 5.87 27.83
N THR A 561 35.92 5.10 27.07
CA THR A 561 37.38 5.12 27.10
C THR A 561 37.94 6.51 26.75
N GLN A 562 37.50 7.12 25.65
CA GLN A 562 37.93 8.47 25.26
C GLN A 562 37.40 9.57 26.21
N THR A 563 36.40 9.30 27.04
CA THR A 563 36.01 10.22 28.13
C THR A 563 36.95 10.06 29.32
N ALA A 564 37.11 8.83 29.83
CA ALA A 564 37.98 8.51 30.96
C ALA A 564 39.44 8.92 30.72
N GLN A 565 40.03 8.53 29.58
CA GLN A 565 41.39 8.90 29.19
C GLN A 565 41.56 10.43 29.12
N SER A 566 40.60 11.14 28.51
CA SER A 566 40.70 12.61 28.41
C SER A 566 40.66 13.29 29.78
N LEU A 567 39.81 12.80 30.70
CA LEU A 567 39.70 13.31 32.07
C LEU A 567 41.00 13.01 32.83
N ALA A 568 41.44 11.76 32.86
CA ALA A 568 42.70 11.37 33.50
C ALA A 568 43.91 12.17 32.98
N ALA A 569 43.99 12.45 31.67
CA ALA A 569 45.09 13.22 31.10
C ALA A 569 45.10 14.69 31.53
N ALA A 570 43.94 15.36 31.53
CA ALA A 570 43.87 16.78 31.88
C ALA A 570 43.95 17.05 33.39
N VAL A 571 43.46 16.12 34.22
CA VAL A 571 43.53 16.19 35.68
C VAL A 571 44.87 15.61 36.22
N ARG A 572 45.81 15.29 35.31
CA ARG A 572 47.22 14.94 35.63
C ARG A 572 48.21 16.03 35.24
N GLN A 573 47.78 17.06 34.50
CA GLN A 573 48.65 18.21 34.22
C GLN A 573 48.59 19.16 35.42
N PRO A 574 49.73 19.63 35.96
CA PRO A 574 49.71 20.76 36.87
C PRO A 574 49.14 21.97 36.13
N VAL A 575 48.42 22.84 36.86
CA VAL A 575 47.96 24.13 36.35
C VAL A 575 49.20 24.94 35.94
N PRO A 576 49.25 25.57 34.75
CA PRO A 576 50.36 26.42 34.38
C PRO A 576 50.34 27.69 35.23
N ASP A 577 51.31 27.81 36.14
CA ASP A 577 51.58 29.06 36.86
C ASP A 577 52.02 30.16 35.89
N GLY A 578 51.54 31.39 36.13
CA GLY A 578 52.13 32.59 35.54
C GLY A 578 51.27 33.38 34.55
N ALA A 579 50.40 34.23 35.10
CA ALA A 579 50.25 35.60 34.61
C ALA A 579 50.16 36.52 35.85
N PRO A 580 51.03 37.53 36.01
CA PRO A 580 51.04 38.40 37.19
C PRO A 580 49.87 39.40 37.20
N ALA A 581 49.74 40.11 38.32
CA ALA A 581 48.66 41.04 38.64
C ALA A 581 48.58 42.28 37.72
#